data_AF-A0A1F7FBP4-F1
#
_entry.id   AF-A0A1F7FBP4-F1
#
_cell.length_a   1.000
_cell.length_b   1.000
_cell.length_c   1.000
_cell.angle_alpha   90.00
_cell.angle_beta   90.00
_cell.angle_gamma   90.00
#
_symmetry.space_group_name_H-M   'P 1'
#
loop_
_entity.id
_entity.type
_entity.pdbx_description
1 polymer ?
#
loop_
_entity_poly.entity_id
_entity_poly.type
_entity_poly.pdbx_seq_one_letter_code
_entity_poly.pdbx_strand_id
1 'polypeptide(L)'
;MALRNTAALAALISLAAFGASCSGAKDHPISINQYARFYARYALISDTYKDNRDSLQACINGLYASEELTPEQIHLFVRSHEENPEEYSKIQEAIVEELERLNPRKAQDR
;
A
#
# COMPACT_ATOMS: atom_id res chain seq x y z
N MET A 1 -51.53 -6.90 11.74
CA MET A 1 -50.41 -7.19 10.80
C MET A 1 -50.63 -6.30 9.58
N ALA A 2 -49.98 -5.13 9.47
CA ALA A 2 -48.60 -4.92 9.02
C ALA A 2 -48.40 -5.48 7.60
N LEU A 3 -48.08 -4.76 6.51
CA LEU A 3 -47.62 -3.40 6.23
C LEU A 3 -48.10 -3.08 4.78
N ARG A 4 -48.84 -2.01 4.51
CA ARG A 4 -48.37 -0.72 3.93
C ARG A 4 -47.05 -0.77 3.14
N ASN A 5 -47.14 -0.31 1.89
CA ASN A 5 -46.08 0.31 1.07
C ASN A 5 -44.98 -0.59 0.49
N THR A 6 -45.24 -1.22 -0.65
CA THR A 6 -44.21 -1.62 -1.63
C THR A 6 -43.96 -0.48 -2.63
N ALA A 7 -43.70 0.72 -2.11
CA ALA A 7 -43.24 1.88 -2.88
C ALA A 7 -41.94 2.39 -2.24
N ALA A 8 -40.86 1.65 -2.46
CA ALA A 8 -39.49 2.05 -2.11
C ALA A 8 -38.49 1.40 -3.08
N LEU A 9 -38.86 1.36 -4.36
CA LEU A 9 -38.02 0.88 -5.47
C LEU A 9 -37.66 2.08 -6.35
N ALA A 10 -37.12 3.12 -5.72
CA ALA A 10 -36.49 4.28 -6.35
C ALA A 10 -35.75 5.09 -5.27
N ALA A 11 -34.53 5.55 -5.58
CA ALA A 11 -33.52 6.14 -4.68
C ALA A 11 -32.75 5.06 -3.90
N LEU A 12 -31.49 4.74 -4.20
CA LEU A 12 -30.34 5.64 -4.33
C LEU A 12 -29.23 4.95 -5.16
N ILE A 13 -29.33 5.01 -6.50
CA ILE A 13 -28.16 4.83 -7.37
C ILE A 13 -27.83 6.21 -7.91
N SER A 14 -27.24 7.03 -7.05
CA SER A 14 -26.71 8.35 -7.40
C SER A 14 -25.52 8.62 -6.51
N LEU A 15 -24.44 7.87 -6.75
CA LEU A 15 -23.09 8.30 -6.40
C LEU A 15 -22.07 7.78 -7.43
N ALA A 16 -22.44 7.84 -8.71
CA ALA A 16 -21.50 7.80 -9.83
C ALA A 16 -21.20 9.24 -10.24
N ALA A 17 -20.54 10.01 -9.35
CA ALA A 17 -19.99 11.33 -9.63
C ALA A 17 -19.19 11.83 -8.42
N PHE A 18 -18.11 11.13 -8.04
CA PHE A 18 -17.06 11.75 -7.25
C PHE A 18 -15.71 11.39 -7.88
N GLY A 19 -15.12 12.37 -8.56
CA GLY A 19 -13.68 12.40 -8.77
C GLY A 19 -13.13 11.70 -10.01
N ALA A 20 -13.52 12.15 -11.19
CA ALA A 20 -12.53 12.29 -12.26
C ALA A 20 -11.52 13.37 -11.82
N SER A 21 -10.48 12.96 -11.09
CA SER A 21 -9.20 13.65 -10.85
C SER A 21 -8.43 12.73 -9.90
N CYS A 22 -7.60 11.79 -10.37
CA CYS A 22 -6.28 12.08 -10.91
C CYS A 22 -6.01 11.33 -12.22
N SER A 23 -5.67 12.11 -13.24
CA SER A 23 -4.99 11.63 -14.44
C SER A 23 -3.74 10.83 -14.06
N GLY A 24 -3.61 9.65 -14.65
CA GLY A 24 -2.36 8.90 -14.68
C GLY A 24 -2.09 8.05 -13.44
N ALA A 25 -2.94 7.05 -13.17
CA ALA A 25 -2.35 5.78 -12.77
C ALA A 25 -1.48 5.36 -13.95
N LYS A 26 -0.20 5.72 -13.88
CA LYS A 26 0.80 5.14 -14.77
C LYS A 26 0.62 3.64 -14.56
N ASP A 27 0.13 2.93 -15.59
CA ASP A 27 0.14 1.47 -15.71
C ASP A 27 1.59 0.95 -15.79
N HIS A 28 2.46 1.48 -14.94
CA HIS A 28 3.84 1.07 -14.83
C HIS A 28 3.87 -0.01 -13.75
N PRO A 29 4.30 -1.23 -14.11
CA PRO A 29 4.50 -2.27 -13.13
C PRO A 29 5.52 -1.79 -12.10
N ILE A 30 5.23 -2.01 -10.81
CA ILE A 30 6.16 -1.74 -9.72
C ILE A 30 7.36 -2.68 -9.89
N SER A 31 8.58 -2.16 -9.76
CA SER A 31 9.79 -2.99 -9.72
C SER A 31 10.03 -3.56 -8.31
N ILE A 32 10.71 -4.71 -8.21
CA ILE A 32 11.12 -5.32 -6.93
C ILE A 32 11.80 -4.29 -6.01
N ASN A 33 12.72 -3.49 -6.55
CA ASN A 33 13.44 -2.48 -5.76
C ASN A 33 12.53 -1.36 -5.25
N GLN A 34 11.54 -0.95 -6.04
CA GLN A 34 10.59 0.08 -5.61
C GLN A 34 9.67 -0.46 -4.51
N TYR A 35 9.20 -1.71 -4.65
CA TYR A 35 8.44 -2.38 -3.61
C TYR A 35 9.27 -2.55 -2.32
N ALA A 36 10.53 -2.97 -2.44
CA ALA A 36 11.43 -3.14 -1.29
C ALA A 36 11.64 -1.83 -0.51
N ARG A 37 11.89 -0.72 -1.22
CA ARG A 37 11.96 0.63 -0.61
C ARG A 37 10.69 1.03 0.11
N PHE A 38 9.55 0.84 -0.55
CA PHE A 38 8.26 1.13 0.04
C PHE A 38 8.04 0.32 1.31
N TYR A 39 8.22 -1.01 1.24
CA TYR A 39 7.97 -1.90 2.36
C TYR A 39 8.92 -1.64 3.53
N ALA A 40 10.21 -1.43 3.27
CA ALA A 40 11.19 -1.15 4.32
C ALA A 40 10.84 0.13 5.10
N ARG A 41 10.46 1.20 4.40
CA ARG A 41 10.01 2.46 5.04
C ARG A 41 8.67 2.29 5.75
N TYR A 42 7.74 1.56 5.14
CA TYR A 42 6.45 1.25 5.76
C TYR A 42 6.63 0.53 7.11
N ALA A 43 7.54 -0.46 7.17
CA ALA A 43 7.85 -1.19 8.40
C ALA A 43 8.41 -0.27 9.50
N LEU A 44 9.33 0.64 9.16
CA LEU A 44 9.89 1.60 10.10
C LEU A 44 8.86 2.60 10.61
N ILE A 45 8.02 3.14 9.72
CA ILE A 45 6.92 4.03 10.09
C ILE A 45 5.93 3.30 11.01
N SER A 46 5.58 2.06 10.66
CA SER A 46 4.65 1.25 11.45
C SER A 46 5.15 0.98 12.85
N ASP A 47 6.43 0.64 13.02
CA ASP A 47 7.02 0.45 14.36
C ASP A 47 7.12 1.76 15.15
N THR A 48 7.47 2.87 14.48
CA THR A 48 7.63 4.19 15.11
C THR A 48 6.30 4.75 15.64
N TYR A 49 5.21 4.56 14.88
CA TYR A 49 3.90 5.15 15.18
C TYR A 49 2.83 4.12 15.60
N LYS A 50 3.23 2.90 16.00
CA LYS A 50 2.31 1.81 16.36
C LYS A 50 1.24 2.19 17.40
N ASP A 51 1.57 3.11 18.31
CA ASP A 51 0.70 3.57 19.39
C ASP A 51 -0.14 4.81 19.02
N ASN A 52 0.08 5.42 17.84
CA ASN A 52 -0.63 6.61 17.38
C ASN A 52 -1.19 6.40 15.97
N ARG A 53 -2.44 5.91 15.90
CA ARG A 53 -3.11 5.56 14.64
C ARG A 53 -3.25 6.71 13.66
N ASP A 54 -3.57 7.91 14.14
CA ASP A 54 -3.78 9.07 13.25
C ASP A 54 -2.46 9.50 12.59
N SER A 55 -1.38 9.53 13.38
CA SER A 55 -0.04 9.83 12.85
C SER A 55 0.44 8.74 11.90
N LEU A 56 0.21 7.47 12.24
CA LEU A 56 0.54 6.33 11.39
C LEU A 56 -0.14 6.44 10.02
N GLN A 57 -1.45 6.69 9.99
CA GLN A 57 -2.19 6.79 8.73
C GLN A 57 -1.72 7.99 7.88
N ALA A 58 -1.45 9.14 8.51
CA ALA A 58 -0.92 10.30 7.81
C ALA A 58 0.47 10.01 7.18
N CYS A 59 1.36 9.35 7.91
CA CYS A 59 2.67 8.95 7.42
C CYS A 59 2.59 7.92 6.29
N ILE A 60 1.71 6.92 6.39
CA ILE A 60 1.50 5.93 5.33
C ILE A 60 0.97 6.60 4.05
N ASN A 61 0.00 7.51 4.16
CA ASN A 61 -0.51 8.26 3.01
C ASN A 61 0.59 9.10 2.35
N GLY A 62 1.44 9.74 3.17
CA GLY A 62 2.61 10.47 2.69
C GLY A 62 3.63 9.57 1.98
N LEU A 63 3.83 8.34 2.47
CA LEU A 63 4.72 7.37 1.85
C LEU A 63 4.24 6.98 0.44
N TYR A 64 2.96 6.65 0.28
CA TYR A 64 2.37 6.35 -1.02
C TYR A 64 2.56 7.51 -2.01
N ALA A 65 2.27 8.74 -1.59
CA ALA A 65 2.47 9.93 -2.42
C ALA A 65 3.95 10.13 -2.79
N SER A 66 4.88 9.91 -1.86
CA SER A 66 6.32 10.11 -2.08
C SER A 66 6.95 9.11 -3.04
N GLU A 67 6.46 7.87 -3.06
CA GLU A 67 6.96 6.82 -3.95
C GLU A 67 6.20 6.78 -5.29
N GLU A 68 5.26 7.71 -5.51
CA GLU A 68 4.31 7.71 -6.64
C GLU A 68 3.57 6.37 -6.78
N LEU A 69 3.20 5.75 -5.65
CA LEU A 69 2.53 4.45 -5.59
C LEU A 69 1.10 4.58 -5.13
N THR A 70 0.27 3.62 -5.56
CA THR A 70 -1.09 3.44 -5.06
C THR A 70 -1.21 2.12 -4.29
N PRO A 71 -2.17 2.01 -3.34
CA PRO A 71 -2.46 0.74 -2.66
C PRO A 71 -2.77 -0.41 -3.63
N GLU A 72 -3.48 -0.12 -4.72
CA GLU A 72 -3.85 -1.12 -5.75
C GLU A 72 -2.61 -1.70 -6.43
N GLN A 73 -1.64 -0.87 -6.81
CA GLN A 73 -0.41 -1.34 -7.45
C GLN A 73 0.41 -2.22 -6.50
N ILE A 74 0.46 -1.89 -5.20
CA ILE A 74 1.10 -2.74 -4.19
C ILE A 74 0.38 -4.08 -4.07
N HIS A 75 -0.95 -4.08 -4.02
CA HIS A 75 -1.75 -5.30 -3.93
C HIS A 75 -1.51 -6.22 -5.15
N LEU A 76 -1.56 -5.65 -6.36
CA LEU A 76 -1.30 -6.39 -7.60
C LEU A 76 0.14 -6.95 -7.65
N PHE A 77 1.13 -6.17 -7.20
CA PHE A 77 2.53 -6.61 -7.14
C PHE A 77 2.70 -7.80 -6.21
N VAL A 78 2.15 -7.76 -5.00
CA VAL A 78 2.26 -8.89 -4.06
C VAL A 78 1.60 -10.13 -4.65
N ARG A 79 0.37 -9.98 -5.16
CA ARG A 79 -0.40 -11.09 -5.72
C ARG A 79 0.29 -11.73 -6.93
N SER A 80 0.98 -10.96 -7.78
CA SER A 80 1.64 -11.51 -8.96
C SER A 80 2.92 -12.30 -8.63
N HIS A 81 3.49 -12.12 -7.45
CA HIS A 81 4.75 -12.77 -7.05
C HIS A 81 4.58 -13.77 -5.89
N GLU A 82 3.42 -13.83 -5.22
CA GLU A 82 3.19 -14.74 -4.08
C GLU A 82 3.24 -16.22 -4.46
N GLU A 83 2.85 -16.55 -5.69
CA GLU A 83 2.80 -17.92 -6.21
C GLU A 83 4.16 -18.40 -6.77
N ASN A 84 5.17 -17.51 -6.83
CA ASN A 84 6.51 -17.82 -7.35
C ASN A 84 7.58 -17.71 -6.25
N PRO A 85 7.98 -18.84 -5.62
CA PRO A 85 8.94 -18.85 -4.52
C PRO A 85 10.30 -18.20 -4.85
N GLU A 86 10.79 -18.34 -6.08
CA GLU A 86 12.09 -17.78 -6.49
C GLU A 86 12.04 -16.25 -6.56
N GLU A 87 10.96 -15.70 -7.10
CA GLU A 87 10.76 -14.25 -7.14
C GLU A 87 10.50 -13.68 -5.75
N TYR A 88 9.76 -14.42 -4.92
CA TYR A 88 9.52 -14.03 -3.54
C TYR A 88 10.82 -13.97 -2.71
N SER A 89 11.76 -14.92 -2.93
CA SER A 89 13.10 -14.86 -2.32
C SER A 89 13.85 -13.59 -2.70
N LYS A 90 13.85 -13.21 -3.98
CA LYS A 90 14.49 -11.96 -4.46
C LYS A 90 13.85 -10.71 -3.84
N ILE A 91 12.53 -10.71 -3.66
CA ILE A 91 11.82 -9.62 -2.98
C ILE A 91 12.27 -9.52 -1.52
N GLN A 92 12.38 -10.64 -0.81
CA GLN A 92 12.84 -10.65 0.58
C GLN A 92 14.28 -10.15 0.72
N GLU A 93 15.18 -10.61 -0.16
CA GLU A 93 16.57 -10.15 -0.20
C GLU A 93 16.64 -8.63 -0.40
N ALA A 94 15.93 -8.10 -1.38
CA ALA A 94 15.88 -6.65 -1.64
C ALA A 94 15.32 -5.85 -0.46
N ILE A 95 14.31 -6.39 0.26
CA ILE A 95 13.78 -5.75 1.48
C ILE A 95 14.84 -5.71 2.58
N VAL A 96 15.56 -6.81 2.80
CA VAL A 96 16.61 -6.88 3.82
C VAL A 96 17.72 -5.89 3.52
N GLU A 97 18.23 -5.86 2.29
CA GLU A 97 19.26 -4.91 1.85
C GLU A 97 18.83 -3.46 2.10
N GLU A 98 17.57 -3.14 1.80
CA GLU A 98 17.04 -1.80 1.99
C GLU A 98 16.84 -1.44 3.46
N LEU A 99 16.41 -2.39 4.30
CA LEU A 99 16.33 -2.21 5.75
C LEU A 99 17.71 -1.98 6.37
N GLU A 100 18.73 -2.72 5.92
CA GLU A 100 20.12 -2.52 6.35
C GLU A 100 20.64 -1.15 5.93
N ARG A 101 20.33 -0.70 4.71
CA ARG A 101 20.66 0.65 4.22
C ARG A 101 20.02 1.75 5.06
N LEU A 102 18.77 1.59 5.46
CA LEU A 102 18.03 2.55 6.29
C LEU A 102 18.45 2.50 7.77
N ASN A 103 19.04 1.40 8.23
CA ASN A 103 19.51 1.23 9.60
C ASN A 103 21.00 0.79 9.65
N PRO A 104 21.94 1.68 9.31
CA PRO A 104 23.37 1.34 9.22
C PRO A 104 24.00 0.94 10.56
N ARG A 105 23.31 1.10 11.70
CA ARG A 105 23.82 0.78 13.04
C ARG A 105 23.83 -0.72 13.38
N LYS A 106 23.09 -1.57 12.67
CA LYS A 106 23.13 -3.03 12.89
C LYS A 106 24.17 -3.78 12.04
N ALA A 107 24.75 -3.13 11.03
CA ALA A 107 25.82 -3.71 10.21
C ALA A 107 27.20 -3.70 10.87
N GLN A 108 27.36 -2.96 11.99
CA GLN A 108 28.62 -2.84 12.73
C GLN A 108 28.74 -3.78 13.94
N ASP A 109 27.68 -4.52 14.29
CA ASP A 109 27.65 -5.47 15.42
C ASP A 109 27.70 -6.95 14.96
N ARG A 110 28.03 -7.21 13.69
CA ARG A 110 28.26 -8.56 13.14
C ARG A 110 29.74 -8.83 12.91
#